data_AF-A0A2N2L0J7-F1
#
_entry.id   AF-A0A2N2L0J7-F1
#
_cell.length_a   1.000
_cell.length_b   1.000
_cell.length_c   1.000
_cell.angle_alpha   90.00
_cell.angle_beta   90.00
_cell.angle_gamma   90.00
#
_symmetry.space_group_name_H-M   'P 1'
#
loop_
_entity.id
_entity.type
_entity.pdbx_description
1 polymer ?
#
loop_
_entity_poly.entity_id
_entity_poly.type
_entity_poly.pdbx_seq_one_letter_code
_entity_poly.pdbx_strand_id
1 'polypeptide(L)'
;MIRRIVILSLISLILLSIGACVGDGELKIRNRSTTDVSITLDYYDQRTVRPNEDYSRFYNTDTNVTVQYDGLYLFSGSTTRYIERGNISVITLTSDGGAIRVINNSNRTIKKVYLSPSEDQTWGSDDLSGDIAPGASVSWTVDQGFWDIKIVNNADQEYSFFNKQILMDSTYTQFFEGRGERGDKSSQTAGSISDMRSEQRHQ
;
A
#
# COMPACT_ATOMS: atom_id res chain seq x y z
N MET A 1 61.25 -35.19 5.52
CA MET A 1 60.74 -34.03 6.29
C MET A 1 60.10 -32.96 5.39
N ILE A 2 60.74 -32.59 4.27
CA ILE A 2 60.28 -31.55 3.31
C ILE A 2 58.88 -31.82 2.71
N ARG A 3 58.54 -33.06 2.34
CA ARG A 3 57.22 -33.41 1.77
C ARG A 3 56.02 -33.15 2.70
N ARG A 4 56.19 -33.25 4.02
CA ARG A 4 55.10 -32.99 4.99
C ARG A 4 54.85 -31.49 5.20
N ILE A 5 55.90 -30.68 5.11
CA ILE A 5 55.82 -29.21 5.22
C ILE A 5 55.07 -28.63 4.01
N VAL A 6 55.39 -29.10 2.79
CA VAL A 6 54.73 -28.64 1.56
C VAL A 6 53.22 -28.94 1.55
N ILE A 7 52.80 -30.12 2.05
CA ILE A 7 51.37 -30.48 2.13
C ILE A 7 50.63 -29.62 3.17
N LEU A 8 51.23 -29.35 4.33
CA LEU A 8 50.65 -28.46 5.35
C LEU A 8 50.54 -27.01 4.87
N SER A 9 51.52 -26.52 4.12
CA SER A 9 51.49 -25.19 3.50
C SER A 9 50.41 -25.08 2.41
N LEU A 10 50.22 -26.12 1.60
CA LEU A 10 49.15 -26.19 0.58
C LEU A 10 47.76 -26.24 1.22
N ILE A 11 47.56 -26.99 2.30
CA ILE A 11 46.28 -27.04 3.04
C ILE A 11 45.99 -25.69 3.70
N SER A 12 47.01 -25.02 4.27
CA SER A 12 46.86 -23.67 4.84
C SER A 12 46.50 -22.63 3.78
N LEU A 13 47.13 -22.68 2.60
CA LEU A 13 46.83 -21.77 1.48
C LEU A 13 45.42 -22.01 0.90
N ILE A 14 44.97 -23.27 0.84
CA ILE A 14 43.61 -23.63 0.42
C ILE A 14 42.59 -23.13 1.45
N LEU A 15 42.84 -23.30 2.75
CA LEU A 15 41.97 -22.79 3.82
C LEU A 15 41.93 -21.25 3.86
N LEU A 16 43.05 -20.56 3.59
CA LEU A 16 43.07 -19.09 3.44
C LEU A 16 42.32 -18.61 2.19
N SER A 17 42.33 -19.39 1.10
CA SER A 17 41.64 -19.02 -0.15
C SER A 17 40.12 -19.18 -0.09
N ILE A 18 39.59 -20.07 0.75
CA ILE A 18 38.13 -20.25 0.95
C ILE A 18 37.53 -19.05 1.71
N GLY A 19 38.27 -18.41 2.60
CA GLY A 19 37.81 -17.21 3.32
C GLY A 19 37.91 -15.89 2.53
N ALA A 20 38.60 -15.90 1.38
CA ALA A 20 38.96 -14.67 0.65
C ALA A 20 37.99 -14.28 -0.48
N CYS A 21 36.93 -15.05 -0.74
CA CYS A 21 36.01 -14.78 -1.85
C CYS A 21 34.52 -14.82 -1.44
N VAL A 22 34.19 -14.41 -0.22
CA VAL A 22 32.79 -14.13 0.12
C VAL A 22 32.45 -12.74 -0.43
N GLY A 23 31.66 -12.69 -1.50
CA GLY A 23 31.17 -11.45 -2.09
C GLY A 23 30.31 -10.63 -1.12
N ASP A 24 29.92 -9.44 -1.53
CA ASP A 24 28.95 -8.65 -0.75
C ASP A 24 27.59 -9.37 -0.74
N GLY A 25 26.85 -9.22 0.35
CA GLY A 25 25.44 -9.63 0.41
C GLY A 25 24.59 -8.60 -0.33
N GLU A 26 23.59 -9.05 -1.09
CA GLU A 26 22.68 -8.18 -1.83
C GLU A 26 21.29 -8.19 -1.18
N LEU A 27 20.78 -7.01 -0.82
CA LEU A 27 19.35 -6.79 -0.64
C LEU A 27 18.75 -6.39 -1.99
N LYS A 28 17.84 -7.22 -2.49
CA LYS A 28 17.08 -6.95 -3.72
C LYS A 28 15.61 -6.69 -3.38
N ILE A 29 15.12 -5.52 -3.72
CA ILE A 29 13.72 -5.13 -3.55
C ILE A 29 13.07 -5.10 -4.93
N ARG A 30 12.03 -5.88 -5.11
CA ARG A 30 11.29 -6.00 -6.37
C ARG A 30 9.96 -5.30 -6.22
N ASN A 31 9.71 -4.30 -7.06
CA ASN A 31 8.36 -3.76 -7.19
C ASN A 31 7.60 -4.58 -8.25
N ARG A 32 6.51 -5.22 -7.82
CA ARG A 32 5.59 -5.98 -8.67
C ARG A 32 4.15 -5.43 -8.56
N SER A 33 3.97 -4.22 -8.04
CA SER A 33 2.74 -3.44 -8.21
C SER A 33 2.74 -2.69 -9.54
N THR A 34 1.61 -2.07 -9.87
CA THR A 34 1.47 -1.23 -11.08
C THR A 34 1.86 0.24 -10.85
N THR A 35 2.25 0.63 -9.64
CA THR A 35 2.60 2.01 -9.30
C THR A 35 3.98 2.13 -8.67
N ASP A 36 4.52 3.34 -8.61
CA ASP A 36 5.74 3.61 -7.87
C ASP A 36 5.57 3.22 -6.39
N VAL A 37 6.60 2.61 -5.82
CA VAL A 37 6.68 2.29 -4.39
C VAL A 37 7.83 3.07 -3.78
N SER A 38 7.53 3.81 -2.72
CA SER A 38 8.54 4.44 -1.89
C SER A 38 9.05 3.42 -0.88
N ILE A 39 10.37 3.31 -0.76
CA ILE A 39 11.03 2.50 0.26
C ILE A 39 11.95 3.38 1.10
N THR A 40 12.15 3.03 2.37
CA THR A 40 13.14 3.66 3.24
C THR A 40 13.94 2.57 3.94
N LEU A 41 15.26 2.58 3.74
CA LEU A 41 16.17 1.63 4.37
C LEU A 41 16.75 2.21 5.64
N ASP A 42 16.67 1.44 6.73
CA ASP A 42 17.16 1.77 8.06
C ASP A 42 16.72 3.18 8.53
N TYR A 43 15.52 3.60 8.14
CA TYR A 43 14.89 4.89 8.48
C TYR A 43 15.51 6.15 7.85
N TYR A 44 16.50 6.03 6.95
CA TYR A 44 17.21 7.20 6.39
C TYR A 44 17.33 7.21 4.86
N ASP A 45 17.53 6.07 4.21
CA ASP A 45 17.78 6.01 2.76
C ASP A 45 16.47 5.78 2.01
N GLN A 46 15.80 6.88 1.69
CA GLN A 46 14.55 6.87 0.94
C GLN A 46 14.82 6.73 -0.57
N ARG A 47 14.09 5.81 -1.21
CA ARG A 47 14.14 5.55 -2.66
C ARG A 47 12.74 5.33 -3.21
N THR A 48 12.60 5.53 -4.51
CA THR A 48 11.42 5.13 -5.27
C THR A 48 11.82 3.99 -6.19
N VAL A 49 11.05 2.90 -6.16
CA VAL A 49 11.18 1.76 -7.07
C VAL A 49 9.98 1.76 -8.01
N ARG A 50 10.21 1.93 -9.31
CA ARG A 50 9.11 2.01 -10.30
C ARG A 50 8.46 0.64 -10.53
N PRO A 51 7.26 0.60 -11.14
CA PRO A 51 6.60 -0.65 -11.51
C PRO A 51 7.53 -1.57 -12.29
N ASN A 52 7.57 -2.85 -11.89
CA ASN A 52 8.40 -3.89 -12.51
C ASN A 52 9.92 -3.64 -12.49
N GLU A 53 10.40 -2.64 -11.74
CA GLU A 53 11.83 -2.45 -11.49
C GLU A 53 12.28 -3.19 -10.22
N ASP A 54 13.59 -3.42 -10.17
CA ASP A 54 14.29 -3.98 -9.01
C ASP A 54 15.29 -2.92 -8.50
N TYR A 55 15.39 -2.76 -7.19
CA TYR A 55 16.41 -1.99 -6.51
C TYR A 55 17.37 -2.92 -5.77
N SER A 56 18.67 -2.69 -5.90
CA SER A 56 19.70 -3.49 -5.23
C SER A 56 20.58 -2.62 -4.33
N ARG A 57 20.86 -3.13 -3.12
CA ARG A 57 21.85 -2.56 -2.20
C ARG A 57 22.78 -3.64 -1.69
N PHE A 58 24.08 -3.36 -1.68
CA PHE A 58 25.12 -4.31 -1.31
C PHE A 58 25.68 -4.02 0.09
N TYR A 59 26.00 -5.08 0.83
CA TYR A 59 26.48 -5.04 2.21
C TYR A 59 27.74 -5.91 2.34
N ASN A 60 28.82 -5.33 2.84
CA ASN A 60 30.11 -6.00 3.01
C ASN A 60 30.24 -6.76 4.35
N THR A 61 29.22 -6.70 5.20
CA THR A 61 29.09 -7.41 6.47
C THR A 61 27.69 -7.99 6.60
N ASP A 62 27.57 -9.10 7.32
CA ASP A 62 26.25 -9.62 7.66
C ASP A 62 25.50 -8.61 8.52
N THR A 63 24.25 -8.33 8.19
CA THR A 63 23.49 -7.29 8.89
C THR A 63 21.99 -7.51 8.78
N ASN A 64 21.23 -6.92 9.70
CA ASN A 64 19.78 -6.77 9.57
C ASN A 64 19.49 -5.41 8.96
N VAL A 65 18.66 -5.39 7.91
CA VAL A 65 18.21 -4.15 7.26
C VAL A 65 16.71 -4.03 7.46
N THR A 66 16.26 -2.89 7.97
CA THR A 66 14.84 -2.57 8.05
C THR A 66 14.41 -1.84 6.78
N VAL A 67 13.38 -2.36 6.12
CA VAL A 67 12.79 -1.80 4.90
C VAL A 67 11.37 -1.36 5.23
N GLN A 68 11.16 -0.05 5.28
CA GLN A 68 9.83 0.54 5.28
C GLN A 68 9.40 0.75 3.83
N TYR A 69 8.11 0.56 3.55
CA TYR A 69 7.57 0.75 2.22
C TYR A 69 6.17 1.36 2.28
N ASP A 70 5.82 2.11 1.25
CA ASP A 70 4.51 2.73 1.05
C ASP A 70 4.26 2.97 -0.45
N GLY A 71 3.01 2.89 -0.88
CA GLY A 71 2.65 3.14 -2.27
C GLY A 71 1.15 3.13 -2.51
N LEU A 72 0.74 3.59 -3.68
CA LEU A 72 -0.65 3.39 -4.12
C LEU A 72 -0.88 1.89 -4.33
N TYR A 73 -2.00 1.36 -3.86
CA TYR A 73 -2.33 -0.09 -3.86
C TYR A 73 -1.47 -0.98 -2.94
N LEU A 74 -0.53 -0.40 -2.20
CA LEU A 74 0.34 -1.10 -1.26
C LEU A 74 0.22 -0.45 0.11
N PHE A 75 -0.37 -1.14 1.09
CA PHE A 75 -0.44 -0.62 2.44
C PHE A 75 0.96 -0.39 3.01
N SER A 76 1.12 0.76 3.68
CA SER A 76 2.40 1.08 4.31
C SER A 76 2.79 0.02 5.34
N GLY A 77 4.06 -0.37 5.31
CA GLY A 77 4.55 -1.47 6.11
C GLY A 77 6.04 -1.38 6.39
N SER A 78 6.53 -2.34 7.18
CA SER A 78 7.94 -2.47 7.51
C SER A 78 8.32 -3.93 7.67
N THR A 79 9.49 -4.31 7.19
CA THR A 79 10.05 -5.64 7.37
C THR A 79 11.56 -5.57 7.60
N THR A 80 12.07 -6.43 8.47
CA THR A 80 13.52 -6.58 8.68
C THR A 80 14.02 -7.82 7.94
N ARG A 81 15.09 -7.65 7.17
CA ARG A 81 15.72 -8.74 6.42
C ARG A 81 17.17 -8.91 6.85
N TYR A 82 17.51 -10.13 7.22
CA TYR A 82 18.90 -10.52 7.41
C TYR A 82 19.59 -10.66 6.04
N ILE A 83 20.71 -9.97 5.90
CA ILE A 83 21.57 -9.99 4.72
C ILE A 83 22.83 -10.73 5.12
N GLU A 84 23.05 -11.88 4.49
CA GLU A 84 24.27 -12.66 4.63
C GLU A 84 25.18 -12.38 3.44
N ARG A 85 26.48 -12.21 3.70
CA ARG A 85 27.46 -11.98 2.65
C ARG A 85 27.48 -13.12 1.64
N GLY A 86 27.65 -12.76 0.36
CA GLY A 86 27.66 -13.71 -0.75
C GLY A 86 26.27 -14.23 -1.15
N ASN A 87 25.22 -13.88 -0.40
CA ASN A 87 23.83 -14.27 -0.69
C ASN A 87 22.99 -13.09 -1.16
N ILE A 88 21.90 -13.41 -1.88
CA ILE A 88 20.90 -12.44 -2.30
C ILE A 88 19.63 -12.63 -1.46
N SER A 89 19.30 -11.63 -0.65
CA SER A 89 18.05 -11.55 0.09
C SER A 89 17.03 -10.74 -0.71
N VAL A 90 15.89 -11.35 -1.04
CA VAL A 90 14.85 -10.72 -1.88
C VAL A 90 13.64 -10.32 -1.03
N ILE A 91 13.17 -9.08 -1.22
CA ILE A 91 11.85 -8.61 -0.80
C ILE A 91 11.06 -8.34 -2.08
N THR A 92 9.86 -8.91 -2.18
CA THR A 92 8.94 -8.62 -3.29
C THR A 92 7.75 -7.86 -2.74
N LEU A 93 7.51 -6.68 -3.28
CA LEU A 93 6.38 -5.82 -2.95
C LEU A 93 5.34 -6.00 -4.05
N THR A 94 4.15 -6.47 -3.69
CA THR A 94 3.00 -6.66 -4.58
C THR A 94 1.83 -5.88 -4.03
N SER A 95 0.96 -5.37 -4.90
CA SER A 95 -0.28 -4.73 -4.47
C SER A 95 -1.06 -5.64 -3.51
N ASP A 96 -1.53 -5.07 -2.41
CA ASP A 96 -2.35 -5.72 -1.39
C ASP A 96 -3.66 -4.95 -1.12
N GLY A 97 -3.91 -3.86 -1.85
CA GLY A 97 -5.17 -3.15 -1.89
C GLY A 97 -5.54 -2.62 -3.28
N GLY A 98 -6.67 -1.91 -3.34
CA GLY A 98 -7.00 -1.00 -4.43
C GLY A 98 -6.89 0.45 -3.97
N ALA A 99 -7.46 1.39 -4.73
CA ALA A 99 -7.53 2.77 -4.29
C ALA A 99 -8.87 3.44 -4.61
N ILE A 100 -9.20 4.43 -3.78
CA ILE A 100 -10.25 5.41 -4.06
C ILE A 100 -9.55 6.74 -4.35
N ARG A 101 -9.89 7.37 -5.47
CA ARG A 101 -9.47 8.73 -5.80
C ARG A 101 -10.68 9.65 -5.84
N VAL A 102 -10.69 10.69 -5.03
CA VAL A 102 -11.70 11.74 -5.09
C VAL A 102 -11.14 12.92 -5.86
N ILE A 103 -11.86 13.35 -6.90
CA ILE A 103 -11.54 14.54 -7.70
C ILE A 103 -12.63 15.58 -7.49
N ASN A 104 -12.24 16.77 -7.04
CA ASN A 104 -13.17 17.87 -6.82
C ASN A 104 -13.41 18.63 -8.13
N ASN A 105 -14.38 18.18 -8.92
CA ASN A 105 -14.84 18.88 -10.14
C ASN A 105 -15.93 19.92 -9.85
N SER A 106 -16.16 20.27 -8.59
CA SER A 106 -17.11 21.30 -8.19
C SER A 106 -16.41 22.65 -8.00
N ASN A 107 -17.20 23.72 -7.80
CA ASN A 107 -16.69 25.03 -7.39
C ASN A 107 -16.62 25.22 -5.86
N ARG A 108 -16.82 24.15 -5.08
CA ARG A 108 -16.80 24.17 -3.61
C ARG A 108 -15.60 23.39 -3.10
N THR A 109 -14.91 23.90 -2.10
CA THR A 109 -13.84 23.15 -1.43
C THR A 109 -14.43 21.97 -0.66
N ILE A 110 -13.83 20.79 -0.79
CA ILE A 110 -14.15 19.64 0.06
C ILE A 110 -13.36 19.77 1.36
N LYS A 111 -14.07 19.69 2.49
CA LYS A 111 -13.51 19.84 3.84
C LYS A 111 -13.33 18.52 4.57
N LYS A 112 -14.13 17.50 4.24
CA LYS A 112 -14.05 16.17 4.85
C LYS A 112 -14.36 15.10 3.82
N VAL A 113 -13.70 13.96 3.94
CA VAL A 113 -14.01 12.74 3.19
C VAL A 113 -14.06 11.59 4.18
N TYR A 114 -15.10 10.78 4.08
CA TYR A 114 -15.24 9.55 4.85
C TYR A 114 -15.31 8.38 3.89
N LEU A 115 -14.44 7.41 4.09
CA LEU A 115 -14.37 6.14 3.38
C LEU A 115 -14.72 5.04 4.36
N SER A 116 -15.74 4.25 4.03
CA SER A 116 -16.18 3.18 4.92
C SER A 116 -16.55 1.95 4.09
N PRO A 117 -16.15 0.74 4.48
CA PRO A 117 -16.69 -0.49 3.92
C PRO A 117 -18.21 -0.44 3.88
N SER A 118 -18.83 -0.88 2.79
CA SER A 118 -20.29 -0.78 2.63
C SER A 118 -21.07 -1.63 3.65
N GLU A 119 -20.43 -2.62 4.27
CA GLU A 119 -21.01 -3.43 5.35
C GLU A 119 -21.02 -2.71 6.72
N ASP A 120 -20.22 -1.66 6.89
CA ASP A 120 -20.17 -0.89 8.12
C ASP A 120 -21.38 0.03 8.26
N GLN A 121 -21.93 0.08 9.49
CA GLN A 121 -23.11 0.91 9.80
C GLN A 121 -22.78 2.38 10.07
N THR A 122 -21.50 2.73 10.22
CA THR A 122 -21.05 4.09 10.57
C THR A 122 -19.93 4.55 9.65
N TRP A 123 -19.76 5.87 9.49
CA TRP A 123 -18.77 6.46 8.59
C TRP A 123 -17.33 6.47 9.12
N GLY A 124 -17.11 6.25 10.42
CA GLY A 124 -15.79 6.43 11.03
C GLY A 124 -15.35 7.88 11.16
N SER A 125 -14.03 8.10 11.26
CA SER A 125 -13.40 9.42 11.31
C SER A 125 -13.24 10.03 9.91
N ASP A 126 -12.94 11.33 9.86
CA ASP A 126 -12.55 11.99 8.61
C ASP A 126 -11.19 11.45 8.13
N ASP A 127 -11.14 10.97 6.89
CA ASP A 127 -9.94 10.42 6.24
C ASP A 127 -9.09 11.50 5.56
N LEU A 128 -9.58 12.74 5.53
CA LEU A 128 -8.93 13.84 4.85
C LEU A 128 -7.93 14.56 5.76
N SER A 129 -6.65 14.59 5.36
CA SER A 129 -5.59 15.30 6.08
C SER A 129 -5.50 16.80 5.76
N GLY A 130 -6.19 17.26 4.71
CA GLY A 130 -6.29 18.66 4.31
C GLY A 130 -7.28 18.86 3.17
N ASP A 131 -7.79 20.09 3.00
CA ASP A 131 -8.83 20.42 2.03
C ASP A 131 -8.53 19.96 0.58
N ILE A 132 -9.57 19.54 -0.14
CA ILE A 132 -9.50 19.37 -1.60
C ILE A 132 -10.10 20.60 -2.29
N ALA A 133 -9.25 21.50 -2.78
CA ALA A 133 -9.66 22.66 -3.56
C ALA A 133 -10.34 22.28 -4.89
N PRO A 134 -11.13 23.17 -5.51
CA PRO A 134 -11.62 22.97 -6.87
C PRO A 134 -10.51 22.57 -7.85
N GLY A 135 -10.74 21.50 -8.62
CA GLY A 135 -9.78 20.91 -9.56
C GLY A 135 -8.72 20.00 -8.94
N ALA A 136 -8.61 19.94 -7.60
CA ALA A 136 -7.66 19.06 -6.92
C ALA A 136 -8.20 17.64 -6.70
N SER A 137 -7.31 16.72 -6.35
CA SER A 137 -7.66 15.34 -6.03
C SER A 137 -6.80 14.75 -4.93
N VAL A 138 -7.35 13.78 -4.20
CA VAL A 138 -6.63 12.97 -3.21
C VAL A 138 -6.96 11.50 -3.44
N SER A 139 -6.01 10.61 -3.15
CA SER A 139 -6.16 9.16 -3.27
C SER A 139 -5.85 8.47 -1.94
N TRP A 140 -6.54 7.37 -1.68
CA TRP A 140 -6.32 6.50 -0.53
C TRP A 140 -6.19 5.05 -0.99
N THR A 141 -5.18 4.33 -0.47
CA THR A 141 -5.12 2.87 -0.59
C THR A 141 -6.12 2.27 0.40
N VAL A 142 -6.96 1.36 -0.09
CA VAL A 142 -8.00 0.69 0.70
C VAL A 142 -8.07 -0.78 0.32
N ASP A 143 -8.67 -1.62 1.17
CA ASP A 143 -8.89 -3.02 0.86
C ASP A 143 -9.82 -3.17 -0.36
N GLN A 144 -9.63 -4.24 -1.12
CA GLN A 144 -10.60 -4.59 -2.17
C GLN A 144 -11.98 -4.90 -1.55
N GLY A 145 -13.06 -4.55 -2.25
CA GLY A 145 -14.42 -4.76 -1.74
C GLY A 145 -15.37 -3.65 -2.15
N PHE A 146 -16.49 -3.55 -1.45
CA PHE A 146 -17.45 -2.47 -1.64
C PHE A 146 -17.26 -1.40 -0.58
N TRP A 147 -17.18 -0.16 -1.03
CA TRP A 147 -16.94 1.01 -0.20
C TRP A 147 -17.99 2.09 -0.44
N ASP A 148 -18.34 2.78 0.63
CA ASP A 148 -19.13 4.00 0.59
C ASP A 148 -18.22 5.21 0.78
N ILE A 149 -18.58 6.29 0.11
CA ILE A 149 -17.85 7.56 0.15
C ILE A 149 -18.81 8.65 0.59
N LYS A 150 -18.44 9.41 1.62
CA LYS A 150 -19.12 10.66 1.98
C LYS A 150 -18.19 11.84 1.82
N ILE A 151 -18.71 12.91 1.21
CA ILE A 151 -18.01 14.16 0.99
C ILE A 151 -18.77 15.26 1.74
N VAL A 152 -18.04 16.09 2.48
CA VAL A 152 -18.59 17.30 3.13
C VAL A 152 -17.87 18.51 2.57
N ASN A 153 -18.62 19.46 2.03
CA ASN A 153 -18.05 20.68 1.46
C ASN A 153 -17.86 21.80 2.50
N ASN A 154 -17.34 22.94 2.07
CA ASN A 154 -17.12 24.10 2.92
C ASN A 154 -18.38 24.85 3.40
N ALA A 155 -19.56 24.39 2.99
CA ALA A 155 -20.87 24.86 3.48
C ALA A 155 -21.56 23.78 4.34
N ASP A 156 -20.80 22.79 4.83
CA ASP A 156 -21.27 21.65 5.62
C ASP A 156 -22.37 20.81 4.94
N GLN A 157 -22.41 20.85 3.61
CA GLN A 157 -23.34 20.01 2.83
C GLN A 157 -22.72 18.64 2.62
N GLU A 158 -23.50 17.61 2.95
CA GLU A 158 -23.08 16.21 2.83
C GLU A 158 -23.59 15.58 1.52
N TYR A 159 -22.74 14.75 0.93
CA TYR A 159 -23.02 14.00 -0.29
C TYR A 159 -22.48 12.59 -0.14
N SER A 160 -23.33 11.59 -0.35
CA SER A 160 -22.96 10.19 -0.21
C SER A 160 -23.00 9.44 -1.54
N PHE A 161 -22.11 8.47 -1.67
CA PHE A 161 -21.96 7.59 -2.82
C PHE A 161 -21.75 6.16 -2.32
N PHE A 162 -22.74 5.31 -2.50
CA PHE A 162 -22.74 3.97 -1.90
C PHE A 162 -22.26 2.88 -2.88
N ASN A 163 -21.82 1.75 -2.31
CA ASN A 163 -21.53 0.49 -2.98
C ASN A 163 -20.54 0.62 -4.16
N LYS A 164 -19.43 1.32 -3.95
CA LYS A 164 -18.36 1.47 -4.95
C LYS A 164 -17.43 0.28 -4.87
N GLN A 165 -17.36 -0.46 -5.96
CA GLN A 165 -16.48 -1.61 -6.05
C GLN A 165 -15.04 -1.15 -6.25
N ILE A 166 -14.17 -1.56 -5.33
CA ILE A 166 -12.73 -1.38 -5.37
C ILE A 166 -12.10 -2.72 -5.70
N LEU A 167 -11.28 -2.74 -6.74
CA LEU A 167 -10.54 -3.92 -7.18
C LEU A 167 -9.08 -3.78 -6.75
N MET A 168 -8.44 -4.92 -6.47
CA MET A 168 -7.00 -5.00 -6.26
C MET A 168 -6.25 -4.32 -7.40
N ASP A 169 -5.20 -3.55 -7.07
CA ASP A 169 -4.29 -2.94 -8.05
C ASP A 169 -5.00 -2.00 -9.06
N SER A 170 -6.11 -1.39 -8.63
CA SER A 170 -6.95 -0.52 -9.45
C SER A 170 -7.50 0.65 -8.64
N THR A 171 -7.71 1.79 -9.32
CA THR A 171 -8.30 2.99 -8.72
C THR A 171 -9.76 3.15 -9.15
N TYR A 172 -10.69 3.21 -8.20
CA TYR A 172 -12.00 3.80 -8.42
C TYR A 172 -11.92 5.32 -8.30
N THR A 173 -12.41 6.06 -9.30
CA THR A 173 -12.40 7.53 -9.27
C THR A 173 -13.80 8.08 -9.03
N GLN A 174 -13.98 8.80 -7.92
CA GLN A 174 -15.17 9.57 -7.62
C GLN A 174 -14.99 11.02 -8.07
N PHE A 175 -15.71 11.41 -9.11
CA PHE A 175 -15.83 12.82 -9.50
C PHE A 175 -16.90 13.50 -8.66
N PHE A 176 -16.54 14.55 -7.93
CA PHE A 176 -17.49 15.34 -7.16
C PHE A 176 -17.85 16.63 -7.90
N GLU A 177 -19.10 16.75 -8.31
CA GLU A 177 -19.61 17.90 -9.09
C GLU A 177 -20.49 18.85 -8.25
N GLY A 178 -20.49 18.73 -6.92
CA GLY A 178 -21.37 19.50 -6.04
C GLY A 178 -22.78 18.90 -5.88
N ARG A 179 -22.96 17.64 -6.30
CA ARG A 179 -24.20 16.87 -6.23
C ARG A 179 -23.91 15.42 -5.82
N GLY A 180 -24.92 14.73 -5.27
CA GLY A 180 -24.83 13.37 -4.76
C GLY A 180 -26.12 12.97 -4.03
N GLU A 181 -26.19 11.75 -3.52
CA GLU A 181 -27.31 11.32 -2.69
C GLU A 181 -27.24 12.01 -1.32
N ARG A 182 -28.38 12.52 -0.85
CA ARG A 182 -28.55 13.08 0.49
C ARG A 182 -29.19 12.01 1.37
N GLY A 183 -28.43 11.43 2.29
CA GLY A 183 -28.98 10.46 3.24
C GLY A 183 -27.92 9.77 4.10
N ASP A 184 -28.34 9.36 5.30
CA ASP A 184 -27.52 8.64 6.27
C ASP A 184 -27.47 7.13 5.97
N LYS A 185 -26.34 6.48 6.26
CA LYS A 185 -26.15 5.01 6.10
C LYS A 185 -27.29 4.17 6.71
N SER A 186 -27.89 4.63 7.80
CA SER A 186 -28.99 3.94 8.49
C SER A 186 -30.31 3.85 7.70
N SER A 187 -30.52 4.74 6.73
CA SER A 187 -31.78 4.80 5.96
C SER A 187 -31.87 3.72 4.88
N GLN A 188 -30.74 3.15 4.42
CA GLN A 188 -30.74 2.06 3.43
C GLN A 188 -31.07 0.69 4.03
N THR A 189 -30.61 0.38 5.25
CA THR A 189 -30.94 -0.90 5.91
C THR A 189 -32.44 -1.02 6.21
N ALA A 190 -33.09 0.11 6.54
CA ALA A 190 -34.53 0.15 6.77
C ALA A 190 -35.35 -0.13 5.50
N GLY A 191 -34.90 0.38 4.34
CA GLY A 191 -35.52 0.13 3.02
C GLY A 191 -35.44 -1.35 2.60
N SER A 192 -34.26 -1.96 2.74
CA SER A 192 -34.09 -3.39 2.42
C SER A 192 -34.94 -4.30 3.32
N ILE A 193 -35.16 -3.95 4.59
CA ILE A 193 -36.00 -4.73 5.52
C ILE A 193 -37.51 -4.50 5.27
N SER A 194 -37.92 -3.29 4.88
CA SER A 194 -39.33 -3.02 4.53
C SER A 194 -39.74 -3.72 3.24
N ASP A 195 -38.84 -3.79 2.25
CA ASP A 195 -39.12 -4.42 0.97
C ASP A 195 -39.23 -5.95 1.13
N MET A 196 -38.36 -6.59 1.93
CA MET A 196 -38.47 -8.01 2.28
C MET A 196 -39.74 -8.36 3.08
N ARG A 197 -40.27 -7.43 3.89
CA ARG A 197 -41.55 -7.64 4.61
C ARG A 197 -42.78 -7.48 3.73
N SER A 198 -42.67 -6.79 2.61
CA SER A 198 -43.77 -6.62 1.65
C SER A 198 -43.97 -7.86 0.76
N GLU A 199 -42.90 -8.59 0.46
CA GLU A 199 -42.96 -9.84 -0.34
C GLU A 199 -43.53 -11.03 0.46
N GLN A 200 -43.34 -11.07 1.79
CA GLN A 200 -43.88 -12.14 2.64
C GLN A 200 -45.37 -11.98 3.04
N ARG A 201 -46.04 -10.89 2.64
CA ARG A 201 -47.49 -10.71 2.87
C ARG A 201 -48.37 -11.13 1.69
N HIS A 202 -47.76 -11.61 0.60
CA HIS A 202 -48.46 -12.09 -0.60
C HIS A 202 -48.22 -13.58 -0.90
N GLN A 203 -47.85 -14.38 0.10
CA GLN A 203 -47.87 -15.84 0.05
C GLN A 203 -48.88 -16.41 1.05
#